data_AF-A0A2M8P411-F1
#
_entry.id   AF-A0A2M8P411-F1
#
_cell.length_a   1.000
_cell.length_b   1.000
_cell.length_c   1.000
_cell.angle_alpha   90.00
_cell.angle_beta   90.00
_cell.angle_gamma   90.00
#
_symmetry.space_group_name_H-M   'P 1'
#
loop_
_entity.id
_entity.type
_entity.pdbx_description
1 polymer ?
#
loop_
_entity_poly.entity_id
_entity_poly.type
_entity_poly.pdbx_seq_one_letter_code
_entity_poly.pdbx_strand_id
1 'polypeptide(L)'
;MKRLLLVALSVALIAVFVPFSAATAQGQPIIFGIIGSPNGSTFRGVRLALEQINQQGGALLPNGQRVGVSPAVAEARTAEEVIAAISSLEQIGVSAIFGPDSAGFARAIANREPNGAPLFTAATSNEVPIGLATNSFRSRASDTARMTALADALIGNFGARRITIYQGTSAGAPSAATALVVALAQRQVAATPILQDPNRPVAAAAQVVLETQPDTVVAFGEVDQLVELYEALREANFTGRFVTDQADNRAFINGLGAAPLAGMLGVSNWLLTDRSPVSEAFVRAYLEAFGEAPDAIAAAAYDAANAVLAAIARVGAQPAQLFVGLLTLPAQPSLQGTFDPSIGGGETTQNVVIFETNATGGGQLFARYRAGQRLPDLPEQVLQPTLPPPPPPLVQATLPPPPPPVVVTATPAFVELTVLNDFVNVRYGPGQEYDPPIGRLPRGTKVELLGANPTYTWFSFNFQGQLAWITGDSRLVSIFGNVRTLPVVPIPPTRTPVATPTPPPPTLSPFPDLVVISAFLSQNPLKVCMPFNLTVTIRNQGGANAGPFAVAASFQGVYGAVNVPGLASQQQTTVVITYSGVLYVGSNFKDAVIVDLNNEVNEGPNGKANNLFEIIYGVISCP
;
A
#
# COMPACT_ATOMS: atom_id res chain seq x y z
N MET A 1 21.05 -18.45 93.07
CA MET A 1 21.62 -17.46 92.13
C MET A 1 20.56 -17.16 91.08
N LYS A 2 20.06 -15.92 91.05
CA LYS A 2 18.90 -15.49 90.24
C LYS A 2 19.36 -14.96 88.87
N ARG A 3 18.47 -15.18 87.90
CA ARG A 3 18.57 -14.99 86.44
C ARG A 3 18.65 -13.51 86.02
N LEU A 4 19.51 -13.22 85.05
CA LEU A 4 19.42 -12.08 84.13
C LEU A 4 18.85 -12.58 82.79
N LEU A 5 17.98 -11.81 82.13
CA LEU A 5 18.35 -11.05 80.92
C LEU A 5 17.12 -10.33 80.32
N LEU A 6 17.37 -9.10 79.88
CA LEU A 6 16.46 -8.20 79.18
C LEU A 6 16.19 -8.66 77.73
N VAL A 7 14.99 -8.31 77.29
CA VAL A 7 14.42 -8.46 75.95
C VAL A 7 14.97 -7.38 75.01
N ALA A 8 15.42 -7.78 73.81
CA ALA A 8 15.55 -6.92 72.64
C ALA A 8 14.92 -7.63 71.44
N LEU A 9 13.88 -7.02 70.87
CA LEU A 9 13.06 -7.54 69.79
C LEU A 9 13.66 -7.09 68.45
N SER A 10 14.22 -8.02 67.68
CA SER A 10 14.68 -7.81 66.30
C SER A 10 13.77 -8.57 65.35
N VAL A 11 13.02 -7.85 64.51
CA VAL A 11 12.18 -8.40 63.45
C VAL A 11 13.08 -8.78 62.26
N ALA A 12 13.20 -10.08 61.99
CA ALA A 12 13.90 -10.61 60.82
C ALA A 12 12.97 -10.64 59.60
N LEU A 13 13.33 -9.91 58.55
CA LEU A 13 12.67 -9.93 57.25
C LEU A 13 13.20 -11.15 56.46
N ILE A 14 12.34 -12.15 56.24
CA ILE A 14 12.65 -13.33 55.41
C ILE A 14 12.60 -12.92 53.94
N ALA A 15 13.76 -12.83 53.30
CA ALA A 15 13.87 -12.70 51.85
C ALA A 15 13.57 -14.05 51.19
N VAL A 16 12.39 -14.18 50.60
CA VAL A 16 12.04 -15.33 49.75
C VAL A 16 12.76 -15.18 48.42
N PHE A 17 13.81 -15.99 48.21
CA PHE A 17 14.43 -16.19 46.90
C PHE A 17 13.46 -16.98 46.02
N VAL A 18 12.77 -16.28 45.10
CA VAL A 18 12.08 -16.93 43.97
C VAL A 18 13.13 -17.12 42.87
N PRO A 19 13.40 -18.35 42.41
CA PRO A 19 14.30 -18.57 41.28
C PRO A 19 13.66 -17.94 40.04
N PHE A 20 14.34 -16.93 39.47
CA PHE A 20 14.05 -16.41 38.15
C PHE A 20 14.26 -17.54 37.15
N SER A 21 13.18 -18.18 36.70
CA SER A 21 13.22 -19.00 35.50
C SER A 21 13.63 -18.10 34.34
N ALA A 22 14.74 -18.43 33.70
CA ALA A 22 15.20 -17.79 32.48
C ALA A 22 14.05 -17.79 31.46
N ALA A 23 13.64 -16.59 31.04
CA ALA A 23 12.80 -16.41 29.86
C ALA A 23 13.48 -17.12 28.68
N THR A 24 12.84 -18.15 28.16
CA THR A 24 13.24 -18.79 26.92
C THR A 24 13.22 -17.75 25.80
N ALA A 25 14.29 -17.71 25.01
CA ALA A 25 14.44 -16.80 23.87
C ALA A 25 13.18 -16.81 23.00
N GLN A 26 12.53 -15.65 22.88
CA GLN A 26 11.50 -15.41 21.87
C GLN A 26 12.12 -15.68 20.50
N GLY A 27 11.56 -16.63 19.74
CA GLY A 27 12.02 -16.90 18.39
C GLY A 27 11.89 -15.64 17.53
N GLN A 28 12.97 -15.26 16.84
CA GLN A 28 12.96 -14.15 15.88
C GLN A 28 11.84 -14.36 14.85
N PRO A 29 11.11 -13.30 14.46
CA PRO A 29 10.06 -13.42 13.45
C PRO A 29 10.63 -13.88 12.11
N ILE A 30 9.79 -14.51 11.31
CA ILE A 30 10.10 -14.85 9.91
C ILE A 30 10.03 -13.55 9.10
N ILE A 31 11.10 -13.20 8.38
CA ILE A 31 11.19 -11.94 7.66
C ILE A 31 11.02 -12.16 6.16
N PHE A 32 10.12 -11.40 5.50
CA PHE A 32 9.99 -11.37 4.05
C PHE A 32 10.62 -10.06 3.53
N GLY A 33 11.63 -10.19 2.67
CA GLY A 33 12.34 -9.06 2.07
C GLY A 33 11.60 -8.50 0.86
N ILE A 34 11.59 -7.19 0.70
CA ILE A 34 10.91 -6.50 -0.40
C ILE A 34 11.89 -5.51 -1.01
N ILE A 35 12.13 -5.62 -2.32
CA ILE A 35 12.92 -4.68 -3.10
C ILE A 35 11.97 -3.71 -3.78
N GLY A 36 11.96 -2.46 -3.31
CA GLY A 36 11.08 -1.43 -3.83
C GLY A 36 10.70 -0.41 -2.77
N SER A 37 9.78 0.48 -3.12
CA SER A 37 9.31 1.50 -2.18
C SER A 37 8.46 0.89 -1.07
N PRO A 38 8.59 1.36 0.18
CA PRO A 38 7.71 0.99 1.30
C PRO A 38 6.22 1.31 1.12
N ASN A 39 5.83 2.02 0.06
CA ASN A 39 4.43 2.27 -0.31
C ASN A 39 4.06 1.68 -1.68
N GLY A 40 4.96 0.92 -2.31
CA GLY A 40 4.74 0.32 -3.62
C GLY A 40 3.78 -0.86 -3.60
N SER A 41 3.28 -1.23 -4.78
CA SER A 41 2.31 -2.31 -4.97
C SER A 41 2.78 -3.64 -4.38
N THR A 42 4.03 -4.02 -4.62
CA THR A 42 4.63 -5.24 -4.06
C THR A 42 4.71 -5.23 -2.55
N PHE A 43 5.13 -4.10 -1.96
CA PHE A 43 5.15 -3.96 -0.50
C PHE A 43 3.76 -4.17 0.10
N ARG A 44 2.74 -3.49 -0.46
CA ARG A 44 1.36 -3.55 0.04
C ARG A 44 0.75 -4.95 -0.16
N GLY A 45 1.03 -5.61 -1.28
CA GLY A 45 0.61 -6.98 -1.56
C GLY A 45 1.19 -7.98 -0.54
N VAL A 46 2.51 -7.95 -0.34
CA VAL A 46 3.19 -8.80 0.66
C VAL A 46 2.67 -8.47 2.06
N ARG A 47 2.64 -7.19 2.45
CA ARG A 47 2.20 -6.75 3.78
C ARG A 47 0.81 -7.26 4.12
N LEU A 48 -0.15 -7.17 3.19
CA LEU A 48 -1.51 -7.64 3.44
C LEU A 48 -1.54 -9.15 3.77
N ALA A 49 -0.77 -9.96 3.04
CA ALA A 49 -0.66 -11.40 3.32
C ALA A 49 -0.05 -11.66 4.72
N LEU A 50 1.00 -10.92 5.07
CA LEU A 50 1.66 -11.05 6.38
C LEU A 50 0.77 -10.61 7.55
N GLU A 51 0.01 -9.53 7.38
CA GLU A 51 -0.94 -9.04 8.39
C GLU A 51 -2.06 -10.07 8.62
N GLN A 52 -2.63 -10.60 7.54
CA GLN A 52 -3.69 -11.61 7.63
C GLN A 52 -3.22 -12.88 8.34
N ILE A 53 -2.00 -13.38 8.05
CA ILE A 53 -1.49 -14.58 8.73
C ILE A 53 -1.12 -14.30 10.19
N ASN A 54 -0.62 -13.10 10.51
CA ASN A 54 -0.37 -12.69 11.90
C ASN A 54 -1.67 -12.59 12.72
N GLN A 55 -2.77 -12.13 12.12
CA GLN A 55 -4.09 -12.16 12.76
C GLN A 55 -4.56 -13.59 13.08
N GLN A 56 -4.03 -14.59 12.36
CA GLN A 56 -4.27 -16.02 12.62
C GLN A 56 -3.21 -16.64 13.56
N GLY A 57 -2.44 -15.82 14.26
CA GLY A 57 -1.41 -16.25 15.22
C GLY A 57 -0.02 -16.46 14.60
N GLY A 58 0.21 -16.09 13.34
CA GLY A 58 1.49 -16.19 12.65
C GLY A 58 1.60 -17.41 11.71
N ALA A 59 2.72 -17.50 11.00
CA ALA A 59 3.03 -18.59 10.07
C ALA A 59 3.19 -19.91 10.81
N LEU A 60 2.53 -20.96 10.32
CA LEU A 60 2.66 -22.31 10.85
C LEU A 60 3.98 -22.91 10.39
N LEU A 61 4.72 -23.53 11.31
CA LEU A 61 5.92 -24.31 11.04
C LEU A 61 5.61 -25.82 11.00
N PRO A 62 6.47 -26.66 10.41
CA PRO A 62 6.25 -28.11 10.32
C PRO A 62 6.12 -28.81 11.69
N ASN A 63 6.66 -28.20 12.75
CA ASN A 63 6.55 -28.69 14.12
C ASN A 63 5.22 -28.30 14.82
N GLY A 64 4.30 -27.65 14.11
CA GLY A 64 3.02 -27.18 14.64
C GLY A 64 3.08 -25.84 15.39
N GLN A 65 4.26 -25.26 15.58
CA GLN A 65 4.42 -23.94 16.20
C GLN A 65 4.01 -22.84 15.21
N ARG A 66 3.41 -21.76 15.73
CA ARG A 66 3.23 -20.52 14.95
C ARG A 66 4.27 -19.49 15.33
N VAL A 67 4.79 -18.78 14.33
CA VAL A 67 5.79 -17.72 14.50
C VAL A 67 5.31 -16.47 13.76
N GLY A 68 5.49 -15.30 14.38
CA GLY A 68 5.16 -14.03 13.75
C GLY A 68 5.97 -13.82 12.47
N VAL A 69 5.36 -13.17 11.49
CA VAL A 69 6.04 -12.76 10.25
C VAL A 69 6.18 -11.25 10.21
N SER A 70 7.17 -10.71 9.50
CA SER A 70 7.31 -9.27 9.26
C SER A 70 7.96 -8.94 7.91
N PRO A 71 7.68 -7.77 7.33
CA PRO A 71 8.37 -7.31 6.13
C PRO A 71 9.69 -6.61 6.47
N ALA A 72 10.67 -6.72 5.58
CA ALA A 72 11.83 -5.85 5.53
C ALA A 72 11.95 -5.26 4.12
N VAL A 73 12.30 -3.98 4.03
CA VAL A 73 12.36 -3.27 2.75
C VAL A 73 13.80 -2.83 2.48
N ALA A 74 14.23 -3.05 1.26
CA ALA A 74 15.43 -2.45 0.70
C ALA A 74 15.04 -1.71 -0.58
N GLU A 75 15.50 -0.48 -0.76
CA GLU A 75 15.25 0.28 -1.97
C GLU A 75 16.41 0.11 -2.96
N ALA A 76 16.09 0.14 -4.25
CA ALA A 76 17.07 0.21 -5.32
C ALA A 76 16.59 1.24 -6.36
N ARG A 77 17.49 2.13 -6.77
CA ARG A 77 17.27 3.18 -7.77
C ARG A 77 18.01 2.91 -9.06
N THR A 78 19.01 2.03 -9.02
CA THR A 78 19.75 1.55 -10.20
C THR A 78 19.78 0.03 -10.25
N ALA A 79 20.18 -0.54 -11.39
CA ALA A 79 20.34 -1.98 -11.54
C ALA A 79 21.43 -2.54 -10.60
N GLU A 80 22.50 -1.79 -10.37
CA GLU A 80 23.60 -2.18 -9.46
C GLU A 80 23.13 -2.20 -8.00
N GLU A 81 22.29 -1.24 -7.60
CA GLU A 81 21.72 -1.19 -6.26
C GLU A 81 20.79 -2.38 -5.96
N VAL A 82 20.21 -3.04 -6.98
CA VAL A 82 19.38 -4.24 -6.79
C VAL A 82 20.16 -5.36 -6.13
N ILE A 83 21.39 -5.65 -6.58
CA ILE A 83 22.20 -6.72 -5.99
C ILE A 83 22.59 -6.37 -4.55
N ALA A 84 22.94 -5.12 -4.28
CA ALA A 84 23.21 -4.66 -2.91
C ALA A 84 21.98 -4.78 -2.01
N ALA A 85 20.79 -4.45 -2.52
CA ALA A 85 19.52 -4.60 -1.82
C ALA A 85 19.24 -6.09 -1.51
N ILE A 86 19.40 -7.00 -2.47
CA ILE A 86 19.29 -8.46 -2.26
C ILE A 86 20.23 -8.90 -1.14
N SER A 87 21.52 -8.58 -1.24
CA SER A 87 22.52 -8.99 -0.24
C SER A 87 22.21 -8.43 1.15
N SER A 88 21.71 -7.20 1.25
CA SER A 88 21.32 -6.60 2.54
C SER A 88 20.13 -7.32 3.19
N LEU A 89 19.16 -7.76 2.39
CA LEU A 89 18.01 -8.54 2.85
C LEU A 89 18.45 -9.95 3.27
N GLU A 90 19.35 -10.59 2.53
CA GLU A 90 19.88 -11.90 2.90
C GLU A 90 20.69 -11.86 4.20
N GLN A 91 21.44 -10.78 4.46
CA GLN A 91 22.19 -10.58 5.71
C GLN A 91 21.30 -10.47 6.95
N ILE A 92 20.09 -9.94 6.82
CA ILE A 92 19.11 -9.89 7.92
C ILE A 92 18.31 -11.20 8.07
N GLY A 93 18.60 -12.21 7.25
CA GLY A 93 18.00 -13.54 7.37
C GLY A 93 16.58 -13.66 6.83
N VAL A 94 16.24 -12.96 5.74
CA VAL A 94 14.92 -13.10 5.11
C VAL A 94 14.68 -14.50 4.56
N SER A 95 13.44 -14.97 4.65
CA SER A 95 12.99 -16.28 4.13
C SER A 95 12.65 -16.25 2.63
N ALA A 96 12.23 -15.10 2.10
CA ALA A 96 11.94 -14.88 0.69
C ALA A 96 12.15 -13.40 0.35
N ILE A 97 12.38 -13.10 -0.93
CA ILE A 97 12.51 -11.72 -1.45
C ILE A 97 11.45 -11.49 -2.52
N PHE A 98 10.81 -10.32 -2.51
CA PHE A 98 9.81 -9.90 -3.49
C PHE A 98 10.27 -8.63 -4.19
N GLY A 99 10.13 -8.58 -5.51
CA GLY A 99 10.74 -7.56 -6.35
C GLY A 99 12.20 -7.88 -6.70
N PRO A 100 12.82 -7.05 -7.56
CA PRO A 100 12.23 -5.87 -8.21
C PRO A 100 11.24 -6.25 -9.32
N ASP A 101 10.35 -5.33 -9.69
CA ASP A 101 9.20 -5.63 -10.58
C ASP A 101 9.27 -4.96 -11.96
N SER A 102 10.16 -3.98 -12.16
CA SER A 102 10.41 -3.41 -13.48
C SER A 102 11.42 -4.28 -14.24
N ALA A 103 11.24 -4.43 -15.55
CA ALA A 103 12.17 -5.21 -16.37
C ALA A 103 13.62 -4.68 -16.29
N GLY A 104 13.79 -3.35 -16.23
CA GLY A 104 15.10 -2.72 -16.13
C GLY A 104 15.87 -3.11 -14.87
N PHE A 105 15.21 -3.11 -13.70
CA PHE A 105 15.83 -3.53 -12.46
C PHE A 105 15.92 -5.06 -12.32
N ALA A 106 14.90 -5.78 -12.78
CA ALA A 106 14.87 -7.24 -12.69
C ALA A 106 15.95 -7.94 -13.54
N ARG A 107 16.45 -7.32 -14.62
CA ARG A 107 17.62 -7.82 -15.36
C ARG A 107 18.87 -7.97 -14.46
N ALA A 108 18.98 -7.20 -13.38
CA ALA A 108 20.09 -7.34 -12.43
C ALA A 108 20.13 -8.71 -11.73
N ILE A 109 19.01 -9.44 -11.69
CA ILE A 109 18.93 -10.81 -11.16
C ILE A 109 19.93 -11.74 -11.88
N ALA A 110 20.36 -11.42 -13.12
CA ALA A 110 21.42 -12.14 -13.83
C ALA A 110 22.73 -12.26 -13.05
N ASN A 111 23.02 -11.28 -12.20
CA ASN A 111 24.25 -11.16 -11.43
C ASN A 111 24.10 -11.72 -10.01
N ARG A 112 22.99 -12.41 -9.73
CA ARG A 112 22.71 -12.98 -8.42
C ARG A 112 23.24 -14.40 -8.34
N GLU A 113 23.96 -14.71 -7.27
CA GLU A 113 24.31 -16.09 -6.93
C GLU A 113 23.06 -16.90 -6.55
N PRO A 114 22.96 -18.19 -6.92
CA PRO A 114 21.77 -19.02 -6.64
C PRO A 114 21.65 -19.45 -5.16
N ASN A 115 22.46 -18.89 -4.26
CA ASN A 115 22.34 -19.10 -2.82
C ASN A 115 21.34 -18.08 -2.22
N GLY A 116 20.88 -18.33 -0.99
CA GLY A 116 19.98 -17.42 -0.29
C GLY A 116 18.50 -17.69 -0.49
N ALA A 117 17.68 -16.65 -0.32
CA ALA A 117 16.23 -16.75 -0.23
C ALA A 117 15.56 -16.81 -1.62
N PRO A 118 14.53 -17.64 -1.88
CA PRO A 118 13.82 -17.56 -3.15
C PRO A 118 13.33 -16.13 -3.43
N LEU A 119 13.59 -15.64 -4.64
CA LEU A 119 13.21 -14.28 -5.07
C LEU A 119 12.04 -14.35 -6.06
N PHE A 120 11.04 -13.48 -5.89
CA PHE A 120 9.90 -13.37 -6.80
C PHE A 120 9.90 -12.01 -7.48
N THR A 121 9.95 -11.98 -8.81
CA THR A 121 9.79 -10.76 -9.60
C THR A 121 8.44 -10.74 -10.30
N ALA A 122 7.74 -9.60 -10.27
CA ALA A 122 6.56 -9.40 -11.10
C ALA A 122 6.95 -8.97 -12.54
N ALA A 123 8.23 -8.77 -12.89
CA ALA A 123 8.61 -8.39 -14.24
C ALA A 123 8.21 -9.48 -15.26
N THR A 124 7.46 -9.08 -16.31
CA THR A 124 6.96 -10.03 -17.33
C THR A 124 7.95 -10.30 -18.45
N SER A 125 8.98 -9.43 -18.58
CA SER A 125 9.95 -9.50 -19.67
C SER A 125 10.66 -10.85 -19.72
N ASN A 126 10.68 -11.44 -20.92
CA ASN A 126 11.35 -12.71 -21.21
C ASN A 126 12.88 -12.63 -21.04
N GLU A 127 13.43 -11.41 -20.98
CA GLU A 127 14.86 -11.16 -20.80
C GLU A 127 15.31 -11.18 -19.33
N VAL A 128 14.36 -11.24 -18.39
CA VAL A 128 14.67 -11.36 -16.96
C VAL A 128 15.03 -12.82 -16.66
N PRO A 129 16.27 -13.12 -16.20
CA PRO A 129 16.68 -14.49 -15.93
C PRO A 129 16.08 -14.99 -14.62
N ILE A 130 15.32 -16.08 -14.71
CA ILE A 130 14.65 -16.73 -13.59
C ILE A 130 14.95 -18.23 -13.53
N GLY A 131 14.59 -18.86 -12.42
CA GLY A 131 14.70 -20.30 -12.22
C GLY A 131 15.87 -20.71 -11.32
N LEU A 132 16.31 -21.96 -11.48
CA LEU A 132 17.32 -22.60 -10.62
C LEU A 132 18.65 -21.84 -10.56
N ALA A 133 19.10 -21.29 -11.70
CA ALA A 133 20.39 -20.61 -11.80
C ALA A 133 20.45 -19.28 -11.02
N THR A 134 19.30 -18.68 -10.72
CA THR A 134 19.19 -17.40 -9.99
C THR A 134 18.34 -17.51 -8.72
N ASN A 135 17.94 -18.74 -8.35
CA ASN A 135 17.09 -19.02 -7.20
C ASN A 135 15.84 -18.12 -7.16
N SER A 136 15.18 -17.97 -8.31
CA SER A 136 14.11 -17.00 -8.48
C SER A 136 12.93 -17.50 -9.30
N PHE A 137 11.82 -16.79 -9.14
CA PHE A 137 10.51 -17.07 -9.73
C PHE A 137 9.93 -15.81 -10.36
N ARG A 138 9.12 -15.99 -11.40
CA ARG A 138 8.25 -14.93 -11.94
C ARG A 138 6.83 -15.11 -11.41
N SER A 139 6.30 -14.07 -10.78
CA SER A 139 4.97 -14.07 -10.13
C SER A 139 3.81 -13.67 -11.06
N ARG A 140 4.12 -13.21 -12.27
CA ARG A 140 3.17 -12.92 -13.35
C ARG A 140 3.53 -13.72 -14.60
N ALA A 141 2.57 -13.94 -15.50
CA ALA A 141 2.84 -14.64 -16.75
C ALA A 141 3.86 -13.87 -17.61
N SER A 142 4.74 -14.61 -18.28
CA SER A 142 5.74 -14.08 -19.21
C SER A 142 5.11 -13.31 -20.36
N ASP A 143 5.88 -12.39 -20.97
CA ASP A 143 5.43 -11.71 -22.19
C ASP A 143 5.13 -12.71 -23.32
N THR A 144 5.84 -13.85 -23.39
CA THR A 144 5.48 -14.93 -24.32
C THR A 144 4.05 -15.42 -24.10
N ALA A 145 3.68 -15.75 -22.87
CA ALA A 145 2.32 -16.21 -22.55
C ALA A 145 1.28 -15.10 -22.77
N ARG A 146 1.58 -13.88 -22.31
CA ARG A 146 0.70 -12.71 -22.45
C ARG A 146 0.42 -12.36 -23.90
N MET A 147 1.45 -12.28 -24.74
CA MET A 147 1.31 -11.90 -26.13
C MET A 147 0.75 -13.02 -27.01
N THR A 148 0.96 -14.29 -26.64
CA THR A 148 0.28 -15.42 -27.29
C THR A 148 -1.24 -15.30 -27.11
N ALA A 149 -1.70 -15.08 -25.87
CA ALA A 149 -3.12 -14.89 -25.57
C ALA A 149 -3.69 -13.63 -26.23
N LEU A 150 -2.93 -12.53 -26.24
CA LEU A 150 -3.34 -11.30 -26.92
C LEU A 150 -3.48 -11.52 -28.44
N ALA A 151 -2.51 -12.18 -29.08
CA ALA A 151 -2.58 -12.49 -30.50
C ALA A 151 -3.79 -13.38 -30.83
N ASP A 152 -4.10 -14.38 -30.01
CA ASP A 152 -5.32 -15.19 -30.16
C ASP A 152 -6.59 -14.35 -30.12
N ALA A 153 -6.71 -13.46 -29.13
CA ALA A 153 -7.87 -12.60 -29.01
C ALA A 153 -7.98 -11.63 -30.20
N LEU A 154 -6.88 -10.97 -30.58
CA LEU A 154 -6.86 -10.00 -31.67
C LEU A 154 -7.29 -10.62 -33.01
N ILE A 155 -6.76 -11.80 -33.35
CA ILE A 155 -7.06 -12.46 -34.62
C ILE A 155 -8.40 -13.18 -34.57
N GLY A 156 -8.60 -14.01 -33.55
CA GLY A 156 -9.75 -14.91 -33.46
C GLY A 156 -11.05 -14.24 -33.05
N ASN A 157 -11.00 -13.14 -32.28
CA ASN A 157 -12.18 -12.52 -31.72
C ASN A 157 -12.40 -11.08 -32.21
N PHE A 158 -11.34 -10.29 -32.33
CA PHE A 158 -11.44 -8.89 -32.74
C PHE A 158 -11.25 -8.66 -34.25
N GLY A 159 -10.87 -9.71 -34.98
CA GLY A 159 -10.74 -9.69 -36.44
C GLY A 159 -9.66 -8.74 -36.95
N ALA A 160 -8.62 -8.50 -36.15
CA ALA A 160 -7.51 -7.62 -36.52
C ALA A 160 -6.75 -8.20 -37.73
N ARG A 161 -6.43 -7.35 -38.71
CA ARG A 161 -5.75 -7.77 -39.95
C ARG A 161 -4.50 -6.94 -40.24
N ARG A 162 -4.57 -5.64 -39.98
CA ARG A 162 -3.46 -4.69 -40.18
C ARG A 162 -3.01 -4.17 -38.83
N ILE A 163 -2.05 -4.89 -38.25
CA ILE A 163 -1.56 -4.63 -36.90
C ILE A 163 -0.24 -3.87 -36.99
N THR A 164 -0.20 -2.70 -36.36
CA THR A 164 1.02 -1.92 -36.17
C THR A 164 1.41 -1.94 -34.71
N ILE A 165 2.66 -2.30 -34.43
CA ILE A 165 3.19 -2.43 -33.07
C ILE A 165 4.06 -1.20 -32.79
N TYR A 166 3.62 -0.35 -31.88
CA TYR A 166 4.45 0.73 -31.36
C TYR A 166 5.29 0.23 -30.18
N GLN A 167 6.61 0.34 -30.31
CA GLN A 167 7.57 0.04 -29.26
C GLN A 167 8.20 1.34 -28.75
N GLY A 168 7.70 1.80 -27.60
CA GLY A 168 8.25 2.91 -26.83
C GLY A 168 9.58 2.58 -26.15
N THR A 169 9.99 3.45 -25.23
CA THR A 169 11.34 3.41 -24.64
C THR A 169 11.43 2.69 -23.31
N SER A 170 10.32 2.16 -22.79
CA SER A 170 10.34 1.45 -21.51
C SER A 170 11.14 0.16 -21.59
N ALA A 171 11.81 -0.20 -20.50
CA ALA A 171 12.74 -1.34 -20.50
C ALA A 171 12.08 -2.68 -20.89
N GLY A 172 10.77 -2.82 -20.67
CA GLY A 172 9.98 -4.01 -21.02
C GLY A 172 9.39 -4.00 -22.43
N ALA A 173 9.26 -2.83 -23.08
CA ALA A 173 8.61 -2.71 -24.39
C ALA A 173 9.25 -3.61 -25.47
N PRO A 174 10.58 -3.74 -25.58
CA PRO A 174 11.19 -4.64 -26.57
C PRO A 174 10.77 -6.11 -26.41
N SER A 175 10.69 -6.61 -25.18
CA SER A 175 10.29 -7.99 -24.90
C SER A 175 8.84 -8.24 -25.32
N ALA A 176 7.92 -7.36 -24.94
CA ALA A 176 6.50 -7.46 -25.30
C ALA A 176 6.28 -7.33 -26.82
N ALA A 177 6.90 -6.34 -27.47
CA ALA A 177 6.81 -6.16 -28.92
C ALA A 177 7.35 -7.38 -29.68
N THR A 178 8.51 -7.91 -29.30
CA THR A 178 9.09 -9.11 -29.90
C THR A 178 8.21 -10.34 -29.71
N ALA A 179 7.69 -10.55 -28.50
CA ALA A 179 6.80 -11.67 -28.20
C ALA A 179 5.50 -11.59 -29.03
N LEU A 180 4.96 -10.39 -29.23
CA LEU A 180 3.77 -10.20 -30.06
C LEU A 180 4.04 -10.42 -31.55
N VAL A 181 5.17 -9.95 -32.08
CA VAL A 181 5.58 -10.25 -33.47
C VAL A 181 5.66 -11.76 -33.69
N VAL A 182 6.29 -12.49 -32.77
CA VAL A 182 6.40 -13.96 -32.85
C VAL A 182 5.02 -14.62 -32.77
N ALA A 183 4.17 -14.21 -31.84
CA ALA A 183 2.83 -14.76 -31.67
C ALA A 183 1.94 -14.52 -32.90
N LEU A 184 2.01 -13.33 -33.51
CA LEU A 184 1.26 -13.02 -34.73
C LEU A 184 1.78 -13.80 -35.94
N ALA A 185 3.11 -13.94 -36.07
CA ALA A 185 3.73 -14.72 -37.14
C ALA A 185 3.32 -16.20 -37.08
N GLN A 186 3.22 -16.79 -35.89
CA GLN A 186 2.69 -18.16 -35.69
C GLN A 186 1.24 -18.32 -36.15
N ARG A 187 0.48 -17.22 -36.20
CA ARG A 187 -0.90 -17.14 -36.70
C ARG A 187 -0.97 -16.65 -38.16
N GLN A 188 0.17 -16.61 -38.85
CA GLN A 188 0.29 -16.17 -40.25
C GLN A 188 -0.16 -14.72 -40.48
N VAL A 189 -0.04 -13.86 -39.46
CA VAL A 189 -0.32 -12.43 -39.55
C VAL A 189 0.98 -11.65 -39.37
N ALA A 190 1.33 -10.84 -40.37
CA ALA A 190 2.45 -9.92 -40.26
C ALA A 190 2.03 -8.67 -39.48
N ALA A 191 2.93 -8.18 -38.63
CA ALA A 191 2.77 -6.90 -37.95
C ALA A 191 3.93 -5.98 -38.30
N THR A 192 3.67 -4.67 -38.31
CA THR A 192 4.69 -3.66 -38.60
C THR A 192 5.17 -3.04 -37.29
N PRO A 193 6.39 -3.35 -36.81
CA PRO A 193 6.95 -2.70 -35.64
C PRO A 193 7.45 -1.29 -35.98
N ILE A 194 7.15 -0.32 -35.12
CA ILE A 194 7.64 1.06 -35.16
C ILE A 194 8.30 1.33 -33.81
N LEU A 195 9.59 1.66 -33.85
CA LEU A 195 10.37 1.95 -32.65
C LEU A 195 10.38 3.45 -32.40
N GLN A 196 10.05 3.87 -31.19
CA GLN A 196 10.15 5.26 -30.77
C GLN A 196 11.62 5.68 -30.73
N ASP A 197 11.96 6.71 -31.50
CA ASP A 197 13.22 7.42 -31.34
C ASP A 197 13.14 8.28 -30.07
N PRO A 198 13.97 8.04 -29.05
CA PRO A 198 13.94 8.80 -27.79
C PRO A 198 14.25 10.30 -27.99
N ASN A 199 14.81 10.69 -29.13
CA ASN A 199 15.14 12.08 -29.45
C ASN A 199 14.07 12.79 -30.29
N ARG A 200 12.97 12.11 -30.62
CA ARG A 200 11.85 12.66 -31.39
C ARG A 200 10.57 12.66 -30.56
N PRO A 201 9.64 13.60 -30.81
CA PRO A 201 8.33 13.58 -30.17
C PRO A 201 7.53 12.34 -30.60
N VAL A 202 6.63 11.85 -29.75
CA VAL A 202 5.80 10.68 -30.06
C VAL A 202 4.83 10.98 -31.20
N ALA A 203 4.39 12.24 -31.34
CA ALA A 203 3.60 12.68 -32.49
C ALA A 203 4.23 12.34 -33.87
N ALA A 204 5.57 12.34 -33.97
CA ALA A 204 6.24 11.93 -35.21
C ALA A 204 6.13 10.42 -35.46
N ALA A 205 6.22 9.59 -34.42
CA ALA A 205 5.98 8.16 -34.54
C ALA A 205 4.50 7.86 -34.83
N ALA A 206 3.57 8.63 -34.26
CA ALA A 206 2.14 8.52 -34.54
C ALA A 206 1.82 8.71 -36.04
N GLN A 207 2.49 9.66 -36.71
CA GLN A 207 2.37 9.84 -38.16
C GLN A 207 2.81 8.59 -38.93
N VAL A 208 3.97 8.01 -38.58
CA VAL A 208 4.46 6.76 -39.19
C VAL A 208 3.50 5.60 -38.92
N VAL A 209 2.93 5.53 -37.71
CA VAL A 209 1.89 4.54 -37.37
C VAL A 209 0.70 4.69 -38.32
N LEU A 210 0.20 5.90 -38.56
CA LEU A 210 -0.94 6.14 -39.45
C LEU A 210 -0.65 5.82 -40.92
N GLU A 211 0.58 6.06 -41.39
CA GLU A 211 1.03 5.74 -42.75
C GLU A 211 0.97 4.24 -43.05
N THR A 212 1.13 3.38 -42.05
CA THR A 212 0.94 1.92 -42.19
C THR A 212 -0.52 1.51 -42.36
N GLN A 213 -1.45 2.46 -42.23
CA GLN A 213 -2.90 2.27 -42.28
C GLN A 213 -3.37 1.09 -41.41
N PRO A 214 -3.13 1.09 -40.09
CA PRO A 214 -3.55 -0.02 -39.24
C PRO A 214 -5.07 -0.07 -39.11
N ASP A 215 -5.62 -1.25 -38.77
CA ASP A 215 -6.92 -1.36 -38.10
C ASP A 215 -6.78 -1.50 -36.58
N THR A 216 -5.58 -1.88 -36.13
CA THR A 216 -5.24 -2.12 -34.73
C THR A 216 -3.83 -1.60 -34.46
N VAL A 217 -3.68 -0.75 -33.45
CA VAL A 217 -2.38 -0.32 -32.93
C VAL A 217 -2.17 -0.99 -31.58
N VAL A 218 -1.07 -1.74 -31.44
CA VAL A 218 -0.64 -2.33 -30.17
C VAL A 218 0.59 -1.58 -29.67
N ALA A 219 0.48 -0.95 -28.51
CA ALA A 219 1.48 -0.02 -28.01
C ALA A 219 2.03 -0.43 -26.64
N PHE A 220 3.35 -0.54 -26.55
CA PHE A 220 4.09 -0.79 -25.31
C PHE A 220 5.07 0.36 -25.09
N GLY A 221 5.18 0.91 -23.90
CA GLY A 221 6.04 2.07 -23.67
C GLY A 221 5.92 2.66 -22.27
N GLU A 222 6.53 3.82 -22.08
CA GLU A 222 6.30 4.63 -20.88
C GLU A 222 4.88 5.20 -20.89
N VAL A 223 4.28 5.39 -19.72
CA VAL A 223 2.88 5.85 -19.59
C VAL A 223 2.65 7.14 -20.39
N ASP A 224 3.53 8.13 -20.24
CA ASP A 224 3.40 9.42 -20.93
C ASP A 224 3.49 9.27 -22.46
N GLN A 225 4.34 8.36 -22.95
CA GLN A 225 4.43 8.08 -24.39
C GLN A 225 3.16 7.44 -24.94
N LEU A 226 2.53 6.56 -24.16
CA LEU A 226 1.31 5.89 -24.56
C LEU A 226 0.10 6.85 -24.55
N VAL A 227 0.07 7.78 -23.60
CA VAL A 227 -0.92 8.88 -23.57
C VAL A 227 -0.76 9.76 -24.81
N GLU A 228 0.46 10.28 -25.07
CA GLU A 228 0.73 11.14 -26.23
C GLU A 228 0.40 10.42 -27.56
N LEU A 229 0.77 9.13 -27.68
CA LEU A 229 0.43 8.32 -28.85
C LEU A 229 -1.09 8.18 -29.02
N TYR A 230 -1.81 7.86 -27.95
CA TYR A 230 -3.26 7.69 -28.00
C TYR A 230 -3.95 8.97 -28.45
N GLU A 231 -3.61 10.10 -27.84
CA GLU A 231 -4.16 11.42 -28.17
C GLU A 231 -3.87 11.77 -29.63
N ALA A 232 -2.61 11.66 -30.07
CA ALA A 232 -2.22 11.95 -31.45
C ALA A 232 -2.98 11.09 -32.49
N LEU A 233 -3.21 9.80 -32.19
CA LEU A 233 -4.01 8.93 -33.05
C LEU A 233 -5.48 9.38 -33.11
N ARG A 234 -6.08 9.75 -31.97
CA ARG A 234 -7.48 10.21 -31.93
C ARG A 234 -7.66 11.57 -32.58
N GLU A 235 -6.74 12.50 -32.40
CA GLU A 235 -6.71 13.80 -33.10
C GLU A 235 -6.63 13.63 -34.62
N ALA A 236 -5.90 12.62 -35.09
CA ALA A 236 -5.83 12.23 -36.49
C ALA A 236 -7.05 11.42 -36.99
N ASN A 237 -8.12 11.32 -36.18
CA ASN A 237 -9.34 10.56 -36.46
C ASN A 237 -9.11 9.05 -36.70
N PHE A 238 -8.08 8.47 -36.08
CA PHE A 238 -7.91 7.01 -36.08
C PHE A 238 -9.05 6.35 -35.32
N THR A 239 -9.89 5.58 -36.02
CA THR A 239 -11.02 4.84 -35.45
C THR A 239 -10.69 3.38 -35.13
N GLY A 240 -9.46 2.95 -35.41
CA GLY A 240 -9.05 1.57 -35.13
C GLY A 240 -8.86 1.30 -33.64
N ARG A 241 -8.67 0.02 -33.32
CA ARG A 241 -8.49 -0.43 -31.93
C ARG A 241 -7.14 0.02 -31.40
N PHE A 242 -7.14 0.52 -30.18
CA PHE A 242 -5.91 0.79 -29.44
C PHE A 242 -5.76 -0.28 -28.36
N VAL A 243 -4.58 -0.88 -28.29
CA VAL A 243 -4.27 -1.99 -27.41
C VAL A 243 -3.01 -1.65 -26.65
N THR A 244 -3.02 -1.77 -25.33
CA THR A 244 -1.81 -1.57 -24.53
C THR A 244 -1.85 -2.39 -23.26
N ASP A 245 -0.68 -2.77 -22.76
CA ASP A 245 -0.58 -3.45 -21.48
C ASP A 245 -0.66 -2.53 -20.26
N GLN A 246 -0.88 -1.23 -20.51
CA GLN A 246 -1.16 -0.20 -19.49
C GLN A 246 -2.65 0.20 -19.43
N ALA A 247 -3.54 -0.52 -20.12
CA ALA A 247 -4.94 -0.07 -20.28
C ALA A 247 -5.74 -0.05 -18.96
N ASP A 248 -5.30 -0.78 -17.93
CA ASP A 248 -5.84 -0.76 -16.56
C ASP A 248 -4.94 0.01 -15.58
N ASN A 249 -3.85 0.63 -16.05
CA ASN A 249 -2.97 1.47 -15.24
C ASN A 249 -3.64 2.82 -14.96
N ARG A 250 -3.75 3.17 -13.67
CA ARG A 250 -4.38 4.42 -13.23
C ARG A 250 -3.66 5.67 -13.73
N ALA A 251 -2.33 5.66 -13.81
CA ALA A 251 -1.57 6.78 -14.33
C ALA A 251 -1.87 7.01 -15.83
N PHE A 252 -1.97 5.92 -16.61
CA PHE A 252 -2.36 5.99 -18.01
C PHE A 252 -3.79 6.52 -18.17
N ILE A 253 -4.75 5.94 -17.46
CA ILE A 253 -6.16 6.37 -17.51
C ILE A 253 -6.31 7.85 -17.12
N ASN A 254 -5.64 8.28 -16.05
CA ASN A 254 -5.70 9.69 -15.61
C ASN A 254 -5.01 10.63 -16.61
N GLY A 255 -3.91 10.18 -17.23
CA GLY A 255 -3.16 10.95 -18.21
C GLY A 255 -3.97 11.26 -19.47
N LEU A 256 -4.90 10.37 -19.85
CA LEU A 256 -5.80 10.57 -20.99
C LEU A 256 -6.84 11.70 -20.80
N GLY A 257 -7.01 12.22 -19.58
CA GLY A 257 -7.91 13.33 -19.30
C GLY A 257 -9.34 13.10 -19.79
N ALA A 258 -9.79 13.90 -20.76
CA ALA A 258 -11.14 13.84 -21.34
C ALA A 258 -11.27 12.89 -22.54
N ALA A 259 -10.19 12.21 -22.94
CA ALA A 259 -10.21 11.32 -24.09
C ALA A 259 -11.13 10.10 -23.83
N PRO A 260 -11.72 9.49 -24.88
CA PRO A 260 -12.57 8.33 -24.73
C PRO A 260 -11.81 7.17 -24.08
N LEU A 261 -12.31 6.69 -22.94
CA LEU A 261 -11.71 5.58 -22.20
C LEU A 261 -12.28 4.21 -22.59
N ALA A 262 -13.43 4.17 -23.27
CA ALA A 262 -14.07 2.92 -23.64
C ALA A 262 -13.45 2.30 -24.90
N GLY A 263 -13.33 0.97 -24.91
CA GLY A 263 -12.99 0.19 -26.10
C GLY A 263 -11.51 -0.03 -26.36
N MET A 264 -10.61 0.41 -25.47
CA MET A 264 -9.21 -0.02 -25.52
C MET A 264 -9.08 -1.45 -25.00
N LEU A 265 -8.28 -2.27 -25.66
CA LEU A 265 -7.97 -3.62 -25.19
C LEU A 265 -6.71 -3.62 -24.32
N GLY A 266 -6.72 -4.44 -23.28
CA GLY A 266 -5.57 -4.65 -22.42
C GLY A 266 -5.28 -6.10 -22.14
N VAL A 267 -4.06 -6.34 -21.65
CA VAL A 267 -3.55 -7.65 -21.27
C VAL A 267 -2.90 -7.60 -19.89
N SER A 268 -3.46 -8.36 -18.96
CA SER A 268 -3.03 -8.42 -17.57
C SER A 268 -3.02 -9.86 -17.06
N ASN A 269 -2.73 -10.07 -15.78
CA ASN A 269 -2.85 -11.35 -15.09
C ASN A 269 -4.04 -11.39 -14.14
N TRP A 270 -4.54 -10.22 -13.76
CA TRP A 270 -5.65 -10.02 -12.83
C TRP A 270 -6.30 -8.65 -13.08
N LEU A 271 -7.59 -8.51 -12.79
CA LEU A 271 -8.32 -7.25 -12.92
C LEU A 271 -8.94 -6.83 -11.60
N LEU A 272 -8.92 -5.52 -11.32
CA LEU A 272 -9.64 -4.91 -10.19
C LEU A 272 -11.14 -5.24 -10.20
N THR A 273 -11.70 -5.47 -11.38
CA THR A 273 -13.12 -5.75 -11.61
C THR A 273 -13.46 -7.24 -11.61
N ASP A 274 -12.48 -8.12 -11.32
CA ASP A 274 -12.72 -9.55 -11.20
C ASP A 274 -13.70 -9.82 -10.05
N ARG A 275 -14.87 -10.39 -10.38
CA ARG A 275 -15.98 -10.68 -9.44
C ARG A 275 -15.86 -12.01 -8.72
N SER A 276 -14.76 -12.72 -8.89
CA SER A 276 -14.52 -13.93 -8.10
C SER A 276 -14.51 -13.57 -6.60
N PRO A 277 -15.09 -14.41 -5.72
CA PRO A 277 -15.14 -14.12 -4.29
C PRO A 277 -13.78 -13.80 -3.66
N VAL A 278 -12.71 -14.42 -4.17
CA VAL A 278 -11.34 -14.21 -3.69
C VAL A 278 -10.79 -12.85 -4.13
N SER A 279 -11.08 -12.41 -5.35
CA SER A 279 -10.72 -11.08 -5.81
C SER A 279 -11.49 -10.00 -5.05
N GLU A 280 -12.80 -10.18 -4.83
CA GLU A 280 -13.61 -9.22 -4.07
C GLU A 280 -13.15 -9.12 -2.59
N ALA A 281 -12.80 -10.25 -1.97
CA ALA A 281 -12.25 -10.28 -0.62
C ALA A 281 -10.89 -9.58 -0.54
N PHE A 282 -10.00 -9.84 -1.50
CA PHE A 282 -8.71 -9.17 -1.60
C PHE A 282 -8.86 -7.66 -1.79
N VAL A 283 -9.69 -7.21 -2.74
CA VAL A 283 -9.94 -5.79 -2.99
C VAL A 283 -10.47 -5.10 -1.74
N ARG A 284 -11.42 -5.71 -1.03
CA ARG A 284 -11.97 -5.16 0.21
C ARG A 284 -10.90 -5.03 1.29
N ALA A 285 -10.14 -6.10 1.55
CA ALA A 285 -9.10 -6.10 2.57
C ALA A 285 -7.97 -5.11 2.24
N TYR A 286 -7.61 -4.99 0.96
CA TYR A 286 -6.60 -4.05 0.48
C TYR A 286 -7.07 -2.60 0.64
N LEU A 287 -8.32 -2.29 0.27
CA LEU A 287 -8.92 -0.97 0.48
C LEU A 287 -9.04 -0.61 1.96
N GLU A 288 -9.43 -1.56 2.80
CA GLU A 288 -9.49 -1.36 4.26
C GLU A 288 -8.11 -1.07 4.86
N ALA A 289 -7.09 -1.78 4.41
CA ALA A 289 -5.73 -1.62 4.93
C ALA A 289 -5.05 -0.34 4.43
N PHE A 290 -5.28 0.06 3.16
CA PHE A 290 -4.43 1.05 2.49
C PHE A 290 -5.19 2.26 1.92
N GLY A 291 -6.51 2.23 1.83
CA GLY A 291 -7.32 3.32 1.27
C GLY A 291 -7.15 3.55 -0.24
N GLU A 292 -6.46 2.63 -0.93
CA GLU A 292 -6.16 2.71 -2.37
C GLU A 292 -6.55 1.39 -3.06
N ALA A 293 -6.91 1.45 -4.34
CA ALA A 293 -7.23 0.25 -5.10
C ALA A 293 -5.96 -0.55 -5.44
N PRO A 294 -5.97 -1.89 -5.34
CA PRO A 294 -4.83 -2.70 -5.76
C PRO A 294 -4.69 -2.76 -7.28
N ASP A 295 -3.47 -3.06 -7.73
CA ASP A 295 -3.14 -3.38 -9.12
C ASP A 295 -2.71 -4.86 -9.27
N ALA A 296 -2.41 -5.28 -10.50
CA ALA A 296 -1.96 -6.64 -10.79
C ALA A 296 -0.59 -6.98 -10.17
N ILE A 297 0.27 -5.99 -9.86
CA ILE A 297 1.56 -6.23 -9.18
C ILE A 297 1.32 -6.57 -7.71
N ALA A 298 0.45 -5.82 -7.03
CA ALA A 298 0.03 -6.09 -5.67
C ALA A 298 -0.65 -7.47 -5.54
N ALA A 299 -1.53 -7.82 -6.48
CA ALA A 299 -2.17 -9.14 -6.53
C ALA A 299 -1.13 -10.27 -6.70
N ALA A 300 -0.16 -10.11 -7.60
CA ALA A 300 0.90 -11.08 -7.81
C ALA A 300 1.83 -11.25 -6.60
N ALA A 301 2.17 -10.14 -5.93
CA ALA A 301 2.96 -10.15 -4.70
C ALA A 301 2.20 -10.82 -3.54
N TYR A 302 0.90 -10.59 -3.42
CA TYR A 302 0.03 -11.26 -2.45
C TYR A 302 -0.04 -12.77 -2.69
N ASP A 303 -0.25 -13.20 -3.94
CA ASP A 303 -0.24 -14.62 -4.33
C ASP A 303 1.11 -15.29 -3.98
N ALA A 304 2.22 -14.64 -4.37
CA ALA A 304 3.57 -15.15 -4.10
C ALA A 304 3.87 -15.24 -2.59
N ALA A 305 3.48 -14.24 -1.79
CA ALA A 305 3.66 -14.26 -0.35
C ALA A 305 2.90 -15.42 0.32
N ASN A 306 1.66 -15.66 -0.11
CA ASN A 306 0.89 -16.80 0.40
C ASN A 306 1.48 -18.15 -0.04
N ALA A 307 2.05 -18.25 -1.24
CA ALA A 307 2.78 -19.45 -1.66
C ALA A 307 4.02 -19.72 -0.79
N VAL A 308 4.78 -18.68 -0.44
CA VAL A 308 5.90 -18.82 0.51
C VAL A 308 5.41 -19.26 1.88
N LEU A 309 4.33 -18.67 2.41
CA LEU A 309 3.74 -19.10 3.69
C LEU A 309 3.29 -20.57 3.65
N ALA A 310 2.73 -21.02 2.53
CA ALA A 310 2.35 -22.42 2.33
C ALA A 310 3.58 -23.36 2.27
N ALA A 311 4.68 -22.93 1.64
CA ALA A 311 5.93 -23.67 1.62
C ALA A 311 6.56 -23.74 3.03
N ILE A 312 6.57 -22.63 3.77
CA ILE A 312 7.06 -22.57 5.15
C ILE A 312 6.37 -23.61 6.04
N ALA A 313 5.06 -23.75 5.91
CA ALA A 313 4.32 -24.74 6.68
C ALA A 313 4.70 -26.19 6.40
N ARG A 314 5.31 -26.47 5.24
CA ARG A 314 5.75 -27.81 4.84
C ARG A 314 7.21 -28.08 5.14
N VAL A 315 8.08 -27.13 4.83
CA VAL A 315 9.54 -27.35 4.86
C VAL A 315 10.27 -26.50 5.90
N GLY A 316 9.59 -25.54 6.54
CA GLY A 316 10.19 -24.57 7.45
C GLY A 316 10.62 -23.28 6.75
N ALA A 317 11.07 -22.30 7.55
CA ALA A 317 11.35 -20.94 7.07
C ALA A 317 12.79 -20.70 6.58
N GLN A 318 13.61 -21.75 6.53
CA GLN A 318 15.01 -21.63 6.14
C GLN A 318 15.14 -21.42 4.61
N PRO A 319 15.80 -20.35 4.15
CA PRO A 319 15.97 -20.01 2.73
C PRO A 319 16.37 -21.20 1.84
N ALA A 320 17.36 -21.97 2.28
CA ALA A 320 17.92 -23.10 1.54
C ALA A 320 16.89 -24.22 1.25
N GLN A 321 15.81 -24.31 2.03
CA GLN A 321 14.75 -25.30 1.85
C GLN A 321 13.58 -24.75 1.04
N LEU A 322 13.38 -23.43 1.05
CA LEU A 322 12.16 -22.82 0.54
C LEU A 322 12.04 -22.85 -0.98
N PHE A 323 13.14 -22.68 -1.73
CA PHE A 323 13.06 -22.77 -3.20
C PHE A 323 12.59 -24.15 -3.67
N VAL A 324 13.19 -25.22 -3.13
CA VAL A 324 12.77 -26.60 -3.43
C VAL A 324 11.36 -26.86 -2.89
N GLY A 325 11.05 -26.40 -1.68
CA GLY A 325 9.71 -26.50 -1.10
C GLY A 325 8.63 -25.88 -1.97
N LEU A 326 8.89 -24.68 -2.53
CA LEU A 326 8.01 -23.99 -3.47
C LEU A 326 7.78 -24.81 -4.74
N LEU A 327 8.82 -25.40 -5.33
CA LEU A 327 8.68 -26.27 -6.50
C LEU A 327 7.85 -27.53 -6.25
N THR A 328 7.70 -27.95 -4.99
CA THR A 328 6.87 -29.11 -4.61
C THR A 328 5.43 -28.74 -4.22
N LEU A 329 5.08 -27.46 -4.24
CA LEU A 329 3.69 -27.07 -4.02
C LEU A 329 2.82 -27.58 -5.17
N PRO A 330 1.66 -28.20 -4.88
CA PRO A 330 0.69 -28.49 -5.92
C PRO A 330 0.21 -27.18 -6.53
N ALA A 331 -0.29 -27.25 -7.77
CA ALA A 331 -1.04 -26.14 -8.34
C ALA A 331 -2.19 -25.76 -7.40
N GLN A 332 -2.30 -24.49 -7.08
CA GLN A 332 -3.29 -23.96 -6.14
C GLN A 332 -4.00 -22.78 -6.77
N PRO A 333 -5.32 -22.63 -6.55
CA PRO A 333 -6.00 -21.48 -7.10
C PRO A 333 -5.51 -20.20 -6.39
N SER A 334 -5.47 -19.09 -7.11
CA SER A 334 -4.88 -17.82 -6.67
C SER A 334 -5.67 -16.63 -7.23
N LEU A 335 -5.32 -15.38 -6.86
CA LEU A 335 -5.97 -14.19 -7.43
C LEU A 335 -5.86 -14.17 -8.95
N GLN A 336 -4.67 -14.47 -9.46
CA GLN A 336 -4.39 -14.52 -10.90
C GLN A 336 -4.94 -15.79 -11.59
N GLY A 337 -5.76 -16.60 -10.90
CA GLY A 337 -6.31 -17.85 -11.40
C GLY A 337 -5.66 -19.07 -10.74
N THR A 338 -4.44 -19.43 -11.13
CA THR A 338 -3.71 -20.54 -10.49
C THR A 338 -2.23 -20.21 -10.38
N PHE A 339 -1.71 -20.40 -9.17
CA PHE A 339 -0.29 -20.50 -8.88
C PHE A 339 0.13 -21.95 -9.12
N ASP A 340 1.09 -22.16 -10.01
CA ASP A 340 1.58 -23.47 -10.41
C ASP A 340 3.09 -23.44 -10.62
N PRO A 341 3.89 -23.84 -9.62
CA PRO A 341 5.35 -23.87 -9.76
C PRO A 341 5.83 -25.07 -10.60
N SER A 342 4.94 -26.00 -10.98
CA SER A 342 5.28 -27.15 -11.81
C SER A 342 5.43 -26.81 -13.30
N ILE A 343 5.05 -25.58 -13.70
CA ILE A 343 5.30 -25.04 -15.05
C ILE A 343 6.80 -25.13 -15.40
N GLY A 344 7.68 -24.99 -14.41
CA GLY A 344 9.11 -25.09 -14.57
C GLY A 344 9.77 -23.78 -15.00
N GLY A 345 11.11 -23.76 -15.02
CA GLY A 345 11.89 -22.59 -15.41
C GLY A 345 11.77 -21.38 -14.46
N GLY A 346 11.17 -21.54 -13.28
CA GLY A 346 10.88 -20.43 -12.37
C GLY A 346 9.55 -19.72 -12.69
N GLU A 347 8.79 -20.15 -13.68
CA GLU A 347 7.44 -19.62 -13.90
C GLU A 347 6.49 -20.14 -12.82
N THR A 348 5.63 -19.26 -12.30
CA THR A 348 4.61 -19.66 -11.31
C THR A 348 3.19 -19.47 -11.80
N THR A 349 3.00 -18.85 -12.96
CA THR A 349 1.68 -18.72 -13.56
C THR A 349 1.77 -18.53 -15.06
N GLN A 350 0.81 -19.10 -15.79
CA GLN A 350 0.58 -18.85 -17.21
C GLN A 350 -0.82 -18.30 -17.45
N ASN A 351 -1.48 -17.81 -16.40
CA ASN A 351 -2.80 -17.23 -16.52
C ASN A 351 -2.69 -15.81 -17.08
N VAL A 352 -3.51 -15.51 -18.07
CA VAL A 352 -3.57 -14.21 -18.74
C VAL A 352 -5.02 -13.80 -18.84
N VAL A 353 -5.27 -12.52 -18.62
CA VAL A 353 -6.57 -11.88 -18.80
C VAL A 353 -6.47 -10.89 -19.94
N ILE A 354 -7.36 -11.06 -20.92
CA ILE A 354 -7.65 -10.05 -21.94
C ILE A 354 -8.90 -9.30 -21.47
N PHE A 355 -8.88 -7.98 -21.57
CA PHE A 355 -9.98 -7.13 -21.13
C PHE A 355 -10.20 -5.98 -22.10
N GLU A 356 -11.40 -5.41 -22.05
CA GLU A 356 -11.76 -4.19 -22.75
C GLU A 356 -12.11 -3.11 -21.71
N THR A 357 -11.63 -1.90 -21.90
CA THR A 357 -11.92 -0.78 -21.00
C THR A 357 -13.35 -0.27 -21.19
N ASN A 358 -14.02 0.05 -20.09
CA ASN A 358 -15.35 0.66 -20.10
C ASN A 358 -15.27 2.19 -20.11
N ALA A 359 -16.42 2.87 -20.05
CA ALA A 359 -16.51 4.33 -20.06
C ALA A 359 -15.78 5.03 -18.90
N THR A 360 -15.44 4.33 -17.82
CA THR A 360 -14.69 4.87 -16.68
C THR A 360 -13.21 4.44 -16.70
N GLY A 361 -12.74 3.81 -17.78
CA GLY A 361 -11.40 3.21 -17.87
C GLY A 361 -11.22 1.94 -17.05
N GLY A 362 -12.29 1.41 -16.43
CA GLY A 362 -12.23 0.13 -15.73
C GLY A 362 -12.19 -1.02 -16.72
N GLY A 363 -11.27 -1.97 -16.54
CA GLY A 363 -11.23 -3.17 -17.38
C GLY A 363 -12.47 -4.03 -17.18
N GLN A 364 -13.10 -4.48 -18.26
CA GLN A 364 -14.13 -5.49 -18.28
C GLN A 364 -13.52 -6.77 -18.83
N LEU A 365 -13.63 -7.85 -18.07
CA LEU A 365 -13.11 -9.15 -18.47
C LEU A 365 -13.67 -9.53 -19.85
N PHE A 366 -12.77 -9.78 -20.80
CA PHE A 366 -13.14 -10.29 -22.11
C PHE A 366 -12.89 -11.81 -22.18
N ALA A 367 -11.68 -12.25 -21.85
CA ALA A 367 -11.32 -13.66 -21.89
C ALA A 367 -10.20 -13.98 -20.90
N ARG A 368 -10.21 -15.20 -20.36
CA ARG A 368 -9.11 -15.77 -19.58
C ARG A 368 -8.39 -16.81 -20.40
N TYR A 369 -7.07 -16.89 -20.24
CA TYR A 369 -6.22 -17.88 -20.87
C TYR A 369 -5.36 -18.57 -19.80
N ARG A 370 -4.98 -19.82 -20.07
CA ARG A 370 -3.95 -20.56 -19.35
C ARG A 370 -3.13 -21.35 -20.34
N ALA A 371 -1.81 -21.27 -20.24
CA ALA A 371 -0.89 -22.01 -21.12
C ALA A 371 -1.18 -21.77 -22.62
N GLY A 372 -1.54 -20.53 -22.99
CA GLY A 372 -1.90 -20.16 -24.36
C GLY A 372 -3.28 -20.66 -24.82
N GLN A 373 -4.05 -21.35 -23.98
CA GLN A 373 -5.40 -21.81 -24.32
C GLN A 373 -6.45 -20.93 -23.64
N ARG A 374 -7.48 -20.55 -24.39
CA ARG A 374 -8.63 -19.84 -23.85
C ARG A 374 -9.38 -20.75 -22.88
N LEU A 375 -9.59 -20.27 -21.66
CA LEU A 375 -10.42 -20.95 -20.67
C LEU A 375 -11.90 -20.76 -21.02
N PRO A 376 -12.78 -21.72 -20.70
CA PRO A 376 -14.21 -21.56 -20.88
C PRO A 376 -14.71 -20.31 -20.14
N ASP A 377 -15.71 -19.66 -20.73
CA ASP A 377 -16.45 -18.58 -20.07
C ASP A 377 -17.33 -19.22 -18.98
N LEU A 378 -16.72 -19.61 -17.85
CA LEU A 378 -17.45 -20.12 -16.70
C LEU A 378 -18.20 -18.94 -16.06
N PRO A 379 -19.48 -19.11 -15.64
CA PRO A 379 -20.13 -18.12 -14.79
C PRO A 379 -19.23 -17.89 -13.57
N GLU A 380 -19.07 -16.61 -13.17
CA GLU A 380 -18.09 -16.07 -12.21
C GLU A 380 -18.03 -16.76 -10.81
N GLN A 381 -18.82 -17.80 -10.58
CA GLN A 381 -19.03 -18.45 -9.28
C GLN A 381 -18.19 -19.70 -8.97
N VAL A 382 -17.38 -20.24 -9.89
CA VAL A 382 -16.76 -21.59 -9.67
C VAL A 382 -15.28 -21.57 -9.28
N LEU A 383 -14.61 -20.41 -9.26
CA LEU A 383 -13.27 -20.35 -8.69
C LEU A 383 -13.40 -20.07 -7.19
N GLN A 384 -13.42 -21.14 -6.39
CA GLN A 384 -13.04 -21.09 -4.97
C GLN A 384 -11.55 -21.42 -4.84
N PRO A 385 -10.64 -20.43 -4.85
CA PRO A 385 -9.34 -20.55 -4.23
C PRO A 385 -9.45 -20.62 -2.71
N THR A 386 -9.28 -21.81 -2.17
CA THR A 386 -8.61 -21.92 -0.89
C THR A 386 -7.11 -22.00 -1.19
N LEU A 387 -6.37 -20.94 -0.88
CA LEU A 387 -5.19 -21.13 -0.06
C LEU A 387 -5.72 -21.15 1.38
N PRO A 388 -6.28 -22.28 1.87
CA PRO A 388 -6.55 -22.33 3.29
C PRO A 388 -5.18 -22.51 3.97
N PRO A 389 -5.02 -22.08 5.22
CA PRO A 389 -3.95 -22.65 6.04
C PRO A 389 -3.98 -24.19 5.95
N PRO A 390 -2.85 -24.89 6.12
CA PRO A 390 -2.77 -26.34 5.94
C PRO A 390 -3.91 -27.02 6.70
N PRO A 391 -4.55 -28.06 6.13
CA PRO A 391 -5.58 -28.79 6.85
C PRO A 391 -4.99 -29.33 8.16
N PRO A 392 -5.74 -29.31 9.27
CA PRO A 392 -5.31 -29.98 10.48
C PRO A 392 -5.02 -31.45 10.16
N PRO A 393 -3.98 -32.06 10.77
CA PRO A 393 -3.63 -33.44 10.48
C PRO A 393 -4.87 -34.32 10.71
N LEU A 394 -5.15 -35.17 9.72
CA LEU A 394 -6.17 -36.22 9.82
C LEU A 394 -5.90 -37.03 11.08
N VAL A 395 -6.89 -37.04 11.97
CA VAL A 395 -6.85 -37.79 13.22
C VAL A 395 -7.07 -39.27 12.90
N GLN A 396 -6.10 -40.12 13.20
CA GLN A 396 -6.22 -41.53 13.66
C GLN A 396 -4.80 -42.12 13.83
N ALA A 397 -4.41 -42.86 14.88
CA ALA A 397 -5.14 -43.50 15.97
C ALA A 397 -4.32 -43.49 17.29
N THR A 398 -5.06 -43.37 18.41
CA THR A 398 -4.78 -43.76 19.80
C THR A 398 -3.34 -44.09 20.26
N LEU A 399 -2.70 -43.19 21.03
CA LEU A 399 -1.69 -43.46 22.07
C LEU A 399 -1.74 -42.32 23.16
N PRO A 400 -1.09 -42.47 24.34
CA PRO A 400 -1.60 -42.46 25.72
C PRO A 400 -1.86 -41.04 26.30
N PRO A 401 -2.38 -40.89 27.54
CA PRO A 401 -2.80 -39.58 28.08
C PRO A 401 -1.65 -38.55 28.16
N PRO A 402 -1.97 -37.25 27.97
CA PRO A 402 -0.97 -36.20 27.84
C PRO A 402 -0.28 -35.85 29.17
N PRO A 403 1.00 -35.42 29.15
CA PRO A 403 1.62 -34.72 30.27
C PRO A 403 0.90 -33.38 30.55
N PRO A 404 1.07 -32.79 31.76
CA PRO A 404 0.29 -31.64 32.21
C PRO A 404 0.37 -30.44 31.24
N PRO A 405 -0.68 -29.59 31.22
CA PRO A 405 -0.87 -28.55 30.21
C PRO A 405 0.34 -27.62 30.15
N VAL A 406 0.95 -27.54 28.97
CA VAL A 406 1.89 -26.47 28.63
C VAL A 406 1.11 -25.17 28.66
N VAL A 407 1.48 -24.28 29.59
CA VAL A 407 1.00 -22.90 29.59
C VAL A 407 1.49 -22.27 28.29
N VAL A 408 0.57 -21.99 27.37
CA VAL A 408 0.87 -21.25 26.16
C VAL A 408 1.14 -19.81 26.58
N THR A 409 2.41 -19.47 26.79
CA THR A 409 2.84 -18.10 27.05
C THR A 409 2.54 -17.29 25.79
N ALA A 410 1.68 -16.28 25.90
CA ALA A 410 1.36 -15.38 24.79
C ALA A 410 2.64 -14.79 24.21
N THR A 411 2.89 -15.04 22.92
CA THR A 411 3.88 -14.32 22.13
C THR A 411 3.51 -12.83 22.16
N PRO A 412 4.40 -11.91 22.56
CA PRO A 412 4.11 -10.50 22.36
C PRO A 412 4.16 -10.22 20.85
N ALA A 413 3.02 -9.83 20.29
CA ALA A 413 2.93 -9.22 18.97
C ALA A 413 3.41 -7.76 19.11
N PHE A 414 4.69 -7.51 18.84
CA PHE A 414 5.19 -6.15 18.81
C PHE A 414 4.74 -5.45 17.52
N VAL A 415 4.36 -4.18 17.64
CA VAL A 415 3.99 -3.34 16.50
C VAL A 415 5.24 -2.57 16.10
N GLU A 416 5.67 -2.66 14.84
CA GLU A 416 6.89 -2.05 14.34
C GLU A 416 6.56 -0.88 13.41
N LEU A 417 7.31 0.22 13.50
CA LEU A 417 7.22 1.36 12.60
C LEU A 417 8.53 1.50 11.81
N THR A 418 8.42 1.71 10.50
CA THR A 418 9.53 2.02 9.59
C THR A 418 9.41 3.44 9.05
N VAL A 419 10.50 4.21 9.05
CA VAL A 419 10.53 5.58 8.50
C VAL A 419 10.63 5.56 6.96
N LEU A 420 9.73 6.25 6.27
CA LEU A 420 9.67 6.30 4.81
C LEU A 420 10.25 7.57 4.21
N ASN A 421 10.19 8.69 4.93
CA ASN A 421 10.78 9.96 4.49
C ASN A 421 12.28 10.03 4.79
N ASP A 422 13.04 10.95 4.18
CA ASP A 422 14.49 11.13 4.41
C ASP A 422 14.86 11.16 5.89
N PHE A 423 14.01 11.83 6.67
CA PHE A 423 13.94 11.67 8.11
C PHE A 423 12.54 11.96 8.63
N VAL A 424 12.24 11.47 9.82
CA VAL A 424 11.06 11.86 10.61
C VAL A 424 11.52 12.37 11.97
N ASN A 425 10.93 13.49 12.38
CA ASN A 425 11.21 14.11 13.68
C ASN A 425 10.69 13.23 14.83
N VAL A 426 11.56 13.00 15.82
CA VAL A 426 11.24 12.35 17.09
C VAL A 426 10.96 13.42 18.12
N ARG A 427 9.88 13.29 18.87
CA ARG A 427 9.38 14.33 19.77
C ARG A 427 9.19 13.83 21.19
N TYR A 428 9.19 14.76 22.13
CA TYR A 428 8.91 14.43 23.54
C TYR A 428 7.42 14.10 23.78
N GLY A 429 6.52 14.55 22.90
CA GLY A 429 5.09 14.25 22.95
C GLY A 429 4.47 14.12 21.55
N PRO A 430 3.22 13.62 21.48
CA PRO A 430 2.51 13.38 20.24
C PRO A 430 1.93 14.67 19.66
N GLY A 431 2.63 15.30 18.72
CA GLY A 431 2.15 16.51 18.05
C GLY A 431 3.27 17.48 17.65
N GLN A 432 2.99 18.42 16.76
CA GLN A 432 3.99 19.43 16.35
C GLN A 432 4.26 20.46 17.45
N GLU A 433 3.31 20.68 18.36
CA GLU A 433 3.41 21.53 19.55
C GLU A 433 4.53 21.11 20.52
N TYR A 434 5.08 19.90 20.37
CA TYR A 434 6.26 19.42 21.09
C TYR A 434 7.57 19.75 20.36
N ASP A 435 7.63 20.91 19.71
CA ASP A 435 8.85 21.47 19.14
C ASP A 435 9.74 22.14 20.22
N PRO A 436 11.09 22.06 20.10
CA PRO A 436 11.84 21.40 19.04
C PRO A 436 11.84 19.87 19.17
N PRO A 437 12.04 19.12 18.06
CA PRO A 437 12.20 17.66 18.11
C PRO A 437 13.38 17.28 18.99
N ILE A 438 13.26 16.18 19.75
CA ILE A 438 14.33 15.63 20.58
C ILE A 438 15.31 14.76 19.77
N GLY A 439 14.96 14.46 18.53
CA GLY A 439 15.80 13.72 17.61
C GLY A 439 15.17 13.60 16.23
N ARG A 440 15.84 12.86 15.36
CA ARG A 440 15.35 12.49 14.04
C ARG A 440 15.71 11.04 13.78
N LEU A 441 14.79 10.29 13.19
CA LEU A 441 15.09 8.98 12.65
C LEU A 441 15.26 9.11 11.14
N PRO A 442 16.39 8.66 10.56
CA PRO A 442 16.58 8.66 9.12
C PRO A 442 15.65 7.63 8.44
N ARG A 443 15.46 7.80 7.12
CA ARG A 443 14.77 6.83 6.25
C ARG A 443 15.26 5.40 6.50
N GLY A 444 14.33 4.45 6.51
CA GLY A 444 14.61 3.03 6.72
C GLY A 444 14.79 2.62 8.19
N THR A 445 14.82 3.56 9.14
CA THR A 445 14.91 3.22 10.56
C THR A 445 13.65 2.50 11.01
N LYS A 446 13.84 1.36 11.68
CA LYS A 446 12.78 0.54 12.31
C LYS A 446 12.77 0.76 13.82
N VAL A 447 11.59 0.92 14.40
CA VAL A 447 11.39 1.06 15.84
C VAL A 447 10.20 0.24 16.33
N GLU A 448 10.39 -0.42 17.48
CA GLU A 448 9.30 -1.09 18.19
C GLU A 448 8.43 -0.06 18.90
N LEU A 449 7.13 -0.09 18.61
CA LEU A 449 6.15 0.77 19.24
C LEU A 449 5.72 0.17 20.59
N LEU A 450 5.78 1.00 21.62
CA LEU A 450 5.45 0.63 23.00
C LEU A 450 4.05 1.11 23.43
N GLY A 451 3.46 2.02 22.65
CA GLY A 451 2.21 2.67 23.01
C GLY A 451 1.72 3.64 21.94
N ALA A 452 0.52 4.16 22.11
CA ALA A 452 -0.11 5.11 21.20
C ALA A 452 -0.78 6.26 21.94
N ASN A 453 -1.07 7.36 21.24
CA ASN A 453 -1.96 8.39 21.77
C ASN A 453 -3.43 7.92 21.66
N PRO A 454 -4.39 8.56 22.33
CA PRO A 454 -5.78 8.09 22.34
C PRO A 454 -6.43 7.94 20.95
N THR A 455 -5.92 8.67 19.94
CA THR A 455 -6.41 8.64 18.57
C THR A 455 -5.62 7.71 17.64
N TYR A 456 -4.58 7.03 18.13
CA TYR A 456 -3.68 6.17 17.33
C TYR A 456 -3.06 6.86 16.11
N THR A 457 -2.81 8.17 16.21
CA THR A 457 -2.15 8.98 15.17
C THR A 457 -0.69 9.26 15.48
N TRP A 458 -0.26 9.00 16.72
CA TRP A 458 1.12 9.10 17.17
C TRP A 458 1.45 7.90 18.04
N PHE A 459 2.70 7.43 17.91
CA PHE A 459 3.15 6.23 18.56
C PHE A 459 4.37 6.51 19.42
N SER A 460 4.38 5.92 20.62
CA SER A 460 5.48 6.06 21.56
C SER A 460 6.45 4.89 21.41
N PHE A 461 7.75 5.15 21.49
CA PHE A 461 8.80 4.14 21.42
C PHE A 461 9.98 4.56 22.31
N ASN A 462 10.90 3.64 22.57
CA ASN A 462 12.12 3.95 23.32
C ASN A 462 13.15 4.60 22.39
N PHE A 463 13.50 5.86 22.66
CA PHE A 463 14.54 6.60 21.95
C PHE A 463 15.65 6.97 22.93
N GLN A 464 16.83 6.38 22.76
CA GLN A 464 18.02 6.62 23.60
C GLN A 464 17.79 6.45 25.12
N GLY A 465 16.91 5.51 25.51
CA GLY A 465 16.60 5.24 26.92
C GLY A 465 15.48 6.11 27.50
N GLN A 466 14.82 6.94 26.68
CA GLN A 466 13.68 7.76 27.07
C GLN A 466 12.47 7.49 26.16
N LEU A 467 11.27 7.56 26.73
CA LEU A 467 10.02 7.43 25.97
C LEU A 467 9.84 8.66 25.06
N ALA A 468 9.72 8.41 23.76
CA ALA A 468 9.59 9.43 22.74
C ALA A 468 8.42 9.11 21.80
N TRP A 469 8.02 10.08 21.01
CA TRP A 469 6.85 10.01 20.14
C TRP A 469 7.23 10.26 18.68
N ILE A 470 6.59 9.51 17.79
CA ILE A 470 6.74 9.60 16.34
C ILE A 470 5.36 9.59 15.68
N THR A 471 5.23 10.32 14.57
CA THR A 471 3.97 10.41 13.82
C THR A 471 3.59 9.07 13.20
N GLY A 472 2.29 8.79 13.12
CA GLY A 472 1.70 7.68 12.40
C GLY A 472 1.28 7.98 10.95
N ASP A 473 1.62 9.17 10.43
CA ASP A 473 1.26 9.58 9.07
C ASP A 473 1.83 8.59 8.02
N SER A 474 0.94 7.93 7.28
CA SER A 474 1.29 6.90 6.28
C SER A 474 2.14 7.41 5.11
N ARG A 475 2.25 8.73 4.93
CA ARG A 475 3.18 9.35 3.98
C ARG A 475 4.61 9.39 4.50
N LEU A 476 4.79 9.40 5.81
CA LEU A 476 6.08 9.59 6.49
C LEU A 476 6.61 8.30 7.09
N VAL A 477 5.72 7.40 7.52
CA VAL A 477 6.05 6.15 8.20
C VAL A 477 5.16 5.01 7.68
N SER A 478 5.64 3.77 7.76
CA SER A 478 4.84 2.55 7.57
C SER A 478 4.81 1.78 8.87
N ILE A 479 3.62 1.33 9.28
CA ILE A 479 3.44 0.56 10.52
C ILE A 479 3.06 -0.88 10.16
N PHE A 480 3.66 -1.83 10.88
CA PHE A 480 3.42 -3.26 10.76
C PHE A 480 2.91 -3.82 12.09
N GLY A 481 1.80 -4.55 12.05
CA GLY A 481 1.12 -5.09 13.23
C GLY A 481 -0.15 -4.31 13.61
N ASN A 482 -0.95 -4.88 14.52
CA ASN A 482 -2.22 -4.26 14.94
C ASN A 482 -1.96 -3.15 15.95
N VAL A 483 -1.96 -1.89 15.51
CA VAL A 483 -1.79 -0.72 16.39
C VAL A 483 -2.76 -0.68 17.56
N ARG A 484 -3.93 -1.31 17.46
CA ARG A 484 -4.94 -1.33 18.54
C ARG A 484 -4.55 -2.22 19.72
N THR A 485 -3.50 -3.03 19.59
CA THR A 485 -2.95 -3.78 20.74
C THR A 485 -2.03 -2.92 21.61
N LEU A 486 -1.60 -1.76 21.11
CA LEU A 486 -0.75 -0.85 21.86
C LEU A 486 -1.56 -0.14 22.96
N PRO A 487 -1.02 -0.07 24.19
CA PRO A 487 -1.66 0.68 25.27
C PRO A 487 -1.67 2.17 24.94
N VAL A 488 -2.75 2.85 25.32
CA VAL A 488 -2.80 4.31 25.25
C VAL A 488 -1.91 4.89 26.34
N VAL A 489 -0.88 5.64 25.94
CA VAL A 489 0.10 6.25 26.84
C VAL A 489 -0.34 7.67 27.17
N PRO A 490 -0.33 8.08 28.46
CA PRO A 490 -0.63 9.45 28.86
C PRO A 490 0.26 10.46 28.12
N ILE A 491 -0.37 11.47 27.55
CA ILE A 491 0.31 12.52 26.80
C ILE A 491 1.09 13.42 27.77
N PRO A 492 2.41 13.63 27.58
CA PRO A 492 3.21 14.47 28.46
C PRO A 492 2.83 15.96 28.31
N PRO A 493 2.95 16.78 29.38
CA PRO A 493 2.65 18.22 29.29
C PRO A 493 3.61 18.93 28.33
N THR A 494 3.12 19.90 27.57
CA THR A 494 3.93 20.76 26.72
C THR A 494 4.86 21.65 27.57
N ARG A 495 6.07 21.93 27.08
CA ARG A 495 7.03 22.77 27.83
C ARG A 495 6.46 24.18 27.99
N THR A 496 6.43 24.69 29.22
CA THR A 496 6.19 26.10 29.51
C THR A 496 7.29 26.93 28.84
N PRO A 497 6.98 27.93 28.00
CA PRO A 497 8.00 28.63 27.22
C PRO A 497 8.94 29.44 28.12
N VAL A 498 10.24 29.19 28.00
CA VAL A 498 11.30 30.06 28.53
C VAL A 498 11.63 31.10 27.45
N ALA A 499 11.59 32.39 27.80
CA ALA A 499 11.80 33.50 26.89
C ALA A 499 13.27 33.63 26.43
N THR A 500 13.52 33.85 25.14
CA THR A 500 14.82 34.26 24.54
C THR A 500 14.54 35.02 23.22
N PRO A 501 15.37 36.03 22.82
CA PRO A 501 14.89 37.24 22.12
C PRO A 501 14.68 37.13 20.60
N THR A 502 13.81 38.02 20.11
CA THR A 502 13.12 38.00 18.80
C THR A 502 13.87 38.75 17.69
N PRO A 503 13.89 38.27 16.43
CA PRO A 503 14.22 39.08 15.25
C PRO A 503 13.02 40.00 14.87
N PRO A 504 13.21 41.09 14.08
CA PRO A 504 12.18 42.12 13.93
C PRO A 504 10.89 41.60 13.27
N PRO A 505 9.70 42.10 13.66
CA PRO A 505 8.44 41.53 13.21
C PRO A 505 8.17 41.81 11.73
N PRO A 506 7.54 40.87 10.99
CA PRO A 506 6.95 41.19 9.70
C PRO A 506 5.86 42.27 9.87
N THR A 507 5.85 43.26 8.99
CA THR A 507 4.83 44.32 8.96
C THR A 507 3.44 43.71 8.73
N LEU A 508 2.57 43.82 9.73
CA LEU A 508 1.20 43.32 9.68
C LEU A 508 0.37 44.08 8.63
N SER A 509 -0.56 43.39 7.96
CA SER A 509 -1.54 44.00 7.06
C SER A 509 -2.33 45.10 7.78
N PRO A 510 -2.63 46.27 7.17
CA PRO A 510 -3.42 47.31 7.82
C PRO A 510 -4.91 46.95 7.99
N PHE A 511 -5.36 45.81 7.45
CA PHE A 511 -6.72 45.29 7.58
C PHE A 511 -6.80 44.18 8.63
N PRO A 512 -7.99 43.89 9.19
CA PRO A 512 -8.26 42.60 9.84
C PRO A 512 -8.09 41.47 8.82
N ASP A 513 -7.76 40.27 9.27
CA ASP A 513 -7.61 39.08 8.40
C ASP A 513 -7.97 37.86 9.23
N LEU A 514 -9.18 37.33 9.04
CA LEU A 514 -9.77 36.25 9.80
C LEU A 514 -9.43 34.92 9.14
N VAL A 515 -8.88 34.00 9.92
CA VAL A 515 -8.55 32.65 9.45
C VAL A 515 -9.03 31.62 10.46
N VAL A 516 -9.57 30.52 9.95
CA VAL A 516 -9.84 29.34 10.76
C VAL A 516 -8.50 28.59 10.96
N ILE A 517 -8.02 28.57 12.19
CA ILE A 517 -6.79 27.87 12.58
C ILE A 517 -7.03 26.37 12.73
N SER A 518 -8.20 26.00 13.24
CA SER A 518 -8.58 24.60 13.40
C SER A 518 -10.08 24.44 13.50
N ALA A 519 -10.57 23.28 13.09
CA ALA A 519 -11.95 22.85 13.29
C ALA A 519 -11.98 21.37 13.67
N PHE A 520 -12.70 21.02 14.73
CA PHE A 520 -12.80 19.65 15.23
C PHE A 520 -14.24 19.26 15.52
N LEU A 521 -14.60 18.04 15.12
CA LEU A 521 -15.87 17.42 15.47
C LEU A 521 -15.75 16.72 16.83
N SER A 522 -16.77 16.83 17.66
CA SER A 522 -16.84 16.12 18.95
C SER A 522 -16.82 14.60 18.80
N GLN A 523 -17.09 14.09 17.58
CA GLN A 523 -16.99 12.69 17.19
C GLN A 523 -16.62 12.61 15.71
N ASN A 524 -15.77 11.65 15.32
CA ASN A 524 -15.49 11.31 13.92
C ASN A 524 -15.09 9.82 13.85
N PRO A 525 -15.84 8.95 13.15
CA PRO A 525 -17.01 9.25 12.32
C PRO A 525 -18.21 9.74 13.14
N LEU A 526 -18.99 10.65 12.57
CA LEU A 526 -20.30 11.07 13.08
C LEU A 526 -21.28 9.88 13.08
N LYS A 527 -22.32 9.96 13.91
CA LYS A 527 -23.37 8.94 13.98
C LYS A 527 -24.71 9.55 13.58
N VAL A 528 -25.45 8.86 12.73
CA VAL A 528 -26.71 9.37 12.13
C VAL A 528 -27.74 9.83 13.17
N CYS A 529 -27.84 9.15 14.33
CA CYS A 529 -28.85 9.44 15.34
C CYS A 529 -28.32 10.20 16.57
N MET A 530 -27.13 10.82 16.51
CA MET A 530 -26.55 11.54 17.65
C MET A 530 -26.19 12.99 17.32
N PRO A 531 -26.49 13.94 18.23
CA PRO A 531 -26.02 15.31 18.07
C PRO A 531 -24.49 15.36 18.18
N PHE A 532 -23.88 16.36 17.56
CA PHE A 532 -22.44 16.59 17.62
C PHE A 532 -22.14 18.09 17.65
N ASN A 533 -20.94 18.42 18.10
CA ASN A 533 -20.44 19.78 18.13
C ASN A 533 -19.28 19.93 17.14
N LEU A 534 -19.28 21.02 16.39
CA LEU A 534 -18.10 21.52 15.68
C LEU A 534 -17.47 22.64 16.52
N THR A 535 -16.24 22.42 16.97
CA THR A 535 -15.44 23.44 17.65
C THR A 535 -14.50 24.08 16.64
N VAL A 536 -14.58 25.39 16.44
CA VAL A 536 -13.78 26.14 15.47
C VAL A 536 -12.92 27.17 16.20
N THR A 537 -11.63 27.18 15.94
CA THR A 537 -10.71 28.22 16.44
C THR A 537 -10.38 29.19 15.31
N ILE A 538 -10.63 30.47 15.56
CA ILE A 538 -10.45 31.57 14.61
C ILE A 538 -9.38 32.51 15.12
N ARG A 539 -8.52 33.00 14.23
CA ARG A 539 -7.55 34.06 14.51
C ARG A 539 -7.82 35.26 13.61
N ASN A 540 -7.72 36.46 14.17
CA ASN A 540 -7.48 37.66 13.37
C ASN A 540 -5.96 37.83 13.23
N GLN A 541 -5.38 37.42 12.11
CA GLN A 541 -3.96 37.56 11.80
C GLN A 541 -3.60 38.89 11.14
N GLY A 542 -4.60 39.77 10.94
CA GLY A 542 -4.44 41.12 10.42
C GLY A 542 -3.93 42.11 11.47
N GLY A 543 -3.63 43.32 11.03
CA GLY A 543 -3.13 44.41 11.90
C GLY A 543 -4.23 45.27 12.51
N ALA A 544 -5.48 45.15 12.05
CA ALA A 544 -6.63 45.90 12.59
C ALA A 544 -7.66 44.97 13.26
N ASN A 545 -8.48 45.52 14.16
CA ASN A 545 -9.53 44.78 14.85
C ASN A 545 -10.69 44.44 13.90
N ALA A 546 -11.14 43.19 13.91
CA ALA A 546 -12.36 42.77 13.22
C ALA A 546 -13.59 43.16 14.05
N GLY A 547 -14.59 43.75 13.40
CA GLY A 547 -15.94 43.91 13.94
C GLY A 547 -16.66 42.56 14.08
N PRO A 548 -17.94 42.54 14.47
CA PRO A 548 -18.71 41.31 14.53
C PRO A 548 -18.72 40.56 13.19
N PHE A 549 -18.69 39.22 13.24
CA PHE A 549 -18.75 38.35 12.07
C PHE A 549 -19.39 37.01 12.41
N ALA A 550 -19.86 36.27 11.40
CA ALA A 550 -20.42 34.93 11.56
C ALA A 550 -19.45 33.83 11.12
N VAL A 551 -19.43 32.72 11.88
CA VAL A 551 -18.76 31.47 11.50
C VAL A 551 -19.83 30.42 11.24
N ALA A 552 -19.76 29.75 10.09
CA ALA A 552 -20.76 28.76 9.71
C ALA A 552 -20.14 27.52 9.06
N ALA A 553 -20.86 26.41 9.18
CA ALA A 553 -20.61 25.21 8.40
C ALA A 553 -21.94 24.52 8.08
N SER A 554 -21.91 23.65 7.07
CA SER A 554 -23.01 22.75 6.77
C SER A 554 -22.48 21.33 6.79
N PHE A 555 -23.23 20.39 7.36
CA PHE A 555 -22.91 18.97 7.29
C PHE A 555 -24.10 18.26 6.66
N GLN A 556 -23.90 17.71 5.46
CA GLN A 556 -24.96 17.03 4.68
C GLN A 556 -26.25 17.85 4.51
N GLY A 557 -26.12 19.17 4.35
CA GLY A 557 -27.24 20.10 4.19
C GLY A 557 -27.86 20.61 5.51
N VAL A 558 -27.39 20.14 6.67
CA VAL A 558 -27.75 20.70 7.98
C VAL A 558 -26.84 21.88 8.29
N TYR A 559 -27.41 23.08 8.32
CA TYR A 559 -26.68 24.33 8.51
C TYR A 559 -26.57 24.73 9.99
N GLY A 560 -25.38 25.19 10.40
CA GLY A 560 -25.14 25.76 11.71
C GLY A 560 -24.22 26.98 11.64
N ALA A 561 -24.50 28.00 12.45
CA ALA A 561 -23.70 29.21 12.51
C ALA A 561 -23.66 29.82 13.93
N VAL A 562 -22.58 30.54 14.23
CA VAL A 562 -22.40 31.30 15.47
C VAL A 562 -21.85 32.68 15.15
N ASN A 563 -22.41 33.72 15.78
CA ASN A 563 -21.92 35.08 15.66
C ASN A 563 -20.83 35.35 16.70
N VAL A 564 -19.71 35.90 16.25
CA VAL A 564 -18.61 36.40 17.06
C VAL A 564 -18.75 37.91 17.19
N PRO A 565 -18.79 38.50 18.40
CA PRO A 565 -18.98 39.96 18.58
C PRO A 565 -17.85 40.83 18.01
N GLY A 566 -16.71 40.23 17.65
CA GLY A 566 -15.51 40.90 17.13
C GLY A 566 -14.25 40.19 17.61
N LEU A 567 -13.12 40.43 16.93
CA LEU A 567 -11.85 39.81 17.27
C LEU A 567 -10.70 40.82 17.08
N ALA A 568 -10.02 41.16 18.17
CA ALA A 568 -8.94 42.14 18.10
C ALA A 568 -7.77 41.63 17.23
N SER A 569 -6.98 42.57 16.70
CA SER A 569 -5.77 42.29 15.94
C SER A 569 -4.88 41.28 16.68
N GLN A 570 -4.42 40.25 15.97
CA GLN A 570 -3.61 39.13 16.48
C GLN A 570 -4.29 38.22 17.51
N GLN A 571 -5.56 38.44 17.86
CA GLN A 571 -6.28 37.64 18.85
C GLN A 571 -6.88 36.37 18.24
N GLN A 572 -7.05 35.33 19.07
CA GLN A 572 -7.80 34.13 18.76
C GLN A 572 -9.04 33.98 19.63
N THR A 573 -10.05 33.30 19.09
CA THR A 573 -11.25 32.89 19.81
C THR A 573 -11.70 31.51 19.34
N THR A 574 -12.45 30.81 20.18
CA THR A 574 -13.03 29.50 19.86
C THR A 574 -14.55 29.57 19.98
N VAL A 575 -15.23 29.06 18.96
CA VAL A 575 -16.69 28.95 18.92
C VAL A 575 -17.11 27.51 18.77
N VAL A 576 -18.30 27.19 19.25
CA VAL A 576 -18.88 25.84 19.16
C VAL A 576 -20.23 25.94 18.45
N ILE A 577 -20.37 25.20 17.35
CA ILE A 577 -21.62 25.06 16.60
C ILE A 577 -22.19 23.68 16.89
N THR A 578 -23.41 23.61 17.42
CA THR A 578 -24.08 22.34 17.75
C THR A 578 -25.03 21.92 16.64
N TYR A 579 -24.95 20.66 16.24
CA TYR A 579 -25.79 20.03 15.23
C TYR A 579 -26.63 18.92 15.86
N SER A 580 -27.89 18.82 15.45
CA SER A 580 -28.81 17.78 15.94
C SER A 580 -28.49 16.38 15.39
N GLY A 581 -27.74 16.30 14.28
CA GLY A 581 -27.36 15.04 13.62
C GLY A 581 -27.09 15.22 12.12
N VAL A 582 -26.76 14.12 11.44
CA VAL A 582 -26.55 14.00 9.97
C VAL A 582 -27.31 12.77 9.46
N LEU A 583 -27.70 12.70 8.19
CA LEU A 583 -28.70 11.74 7.70
C LEU A 583 -28.12 10.55 6.91
N TYR A 584 -27.01 10.76 6.21
CA TYR A 584 -26.48 9.80 5.23
C TYR A 584 -25.19 9.15 5.72
N VAL A 585 -25.13 7.82 5.65
CA VAL A 585 -23.93 7.04 5.99
C VAL A 585 -22.93 7.09 4.82
N GLY A 586 -21.65 7.18 5.12
CA GLY A 586 -20.59 7.25 4.12
C GLY A 586 -19.25 7.67 4.70
N SER A 587 -18.19 7.54 3.93
CA SER A 587 -16.84 8.03 4.28
C SER A 587 -16.44 9.16 3.33
N ASN A 588 -15.53 10.02 3.78
CA ASN A 588 -14.97 11.13 2.99
C ASN A 588 -15.97 12.21 2.57
N PHE A 589 -16.96 12.51 3.42
CA PHE A 589 -17.72 13.75 3.25
C PHE A 589 -16.78 14.94 3.43
N LYS A 590 -16.94 15.94 2.58
CA LYS A 590 -16.15 17.17 2.57
C LYS A 590 -17.10 18.34 2.73
N ASP A 591 -16.88 19.12 3.77
CA ASP A 591 -17.63 20.35 3.99
C ASP A 591 -16.68 21.49 4.34
N ALA A 592 -17.15 22.70 4.13
CA ALA A 592 -16.40 23.92 4.41
C ALA A 592 -16.87 24.56 5.72
N VAL A 593 -15.92 24.93 6.56
CA VAL A 593 -16.12 25.90 7.63
C VAL A 593 -15.74 27.26 7.09
N ILE A 594 -16.69 28.20 7.11
CA ILE A 594 -16.53 29.54 6.57
C ILE A 594 -16.53 30.55 7.71
N VAL A 595 -15.46 31.35 7.81
CA VAL A 595 -15.40 32.53 8.68
C VAL A 595 -15.77 33.78 7.88
N ASP A 596 -16.41 34.73 8.55
CA ASP A 596 -17.03 35.91 7.93
C ASP A 596 -18.01 35.55 6.80
N LEU A 597 -18.93 34.63 7.09
CA LEU A 597 -19.89 34.11 6.10
C LEU A 597 -20.66 35.23 5.37
N ASN A 598 -21.06 36.27 6.10
CA ASN A 598 -21.85 37.38 5.57
C ASN A 598 -21.00 38.48 4.92
N ASN A 599 -19.66 38.32 4.90
CA ASN A 599 -18.72 39.26 4.32
C ASN A 599 -18.79 40.66 4.98
N GLU A 600 -18.96 40.66 6.30
CA GLU A 600 -19.20 41.84 7.14
C GLU A 600 -17.89 42.52 7.55
N VAL A 601 -16.75 41.80 7.49
CA VAL A 601 -15.43 42.31 7.81
C VAL A 601 -14.68 42.67 6.52
N ASN A 602 -14.17 43.90 6.47
CA ASN A 602 -13.33 44.32 5.34
C ASN A 602 -11.88 43.86 5.55
N GLU A 603 -11.56 42.69 5.01
CA GLU A 603 -10.25 42.04 5.16
C GLU A 603 -9.21 42.44 4.09
N GLY A 604 -9.53 43.47 3.31
CA GLY A 604 -8.70 43.95 2.22
C GLY A 604 -8.73 43.05 0.97
N PRO A 605 -7.84 43.28 -0.01
CA PRO A 605 -7.91 42.64 -1.33
C PRO A 605 -7.70 41.11 -1.32
N ASN A 606 -6.96 40.60 -0.33
CA ASN A 606 -6.52 39.21 -0.28
C ASN A 606 -7.04 38.42 0.93
N GLY A 607 -7.56 39.10 1.97
CA GLY A 607 -7.94 38.45 3.24
C GLY A 607 -9.18 37.57 3.16
N LYS A 608 -9.89 37.55 2.02
CA LYS A 608 -11.08 36.69 1.84
C LYS A 608 -10.74 35.30 1.29
N ALA A 609 -9.51 35.09 0.82
CA ALA A 609 -9.08 33.83 0.21
C ALA A 609 -8.87 32.71 1.24
N ASN A 610 -8.70 33.07 2.51
CA ASN A 610 -8.38 32.19 3.64
C ASN A 610 -9.54 32.01 4.63
N ASN A 611 -10.74 32.44 4.23
CA ASN A 611 -11.95 32.32 5.05
C ASN A 611 -12.56 30.92 5.04
N LEU A 612 -12.06 30.04 4.17
CA LEU A 612 -12.56 28.68 4.00
C LEU A 612 -11.58 27.66 4.59
N PHE A 613 -12.10 26.77 5.42
CA PHE A 613 -11.37 25.64 5.98
C PHE A 613 -12.12 24.33 5.66
N GLU A 614 -11.48 23.45 4.91
CA GLU A 614 -12.06 22.15 4.53
C GLU A 614 -11.96 21.17 5.69
N ILE A 615 -13.08 20.53 6.04
CA ILE A 615 -13.15 19.45 7.02
C ILE A 615 -13.62 18.16 6.34
N ILE A 616 -12.91 17.06 6.61
CA ILE A 616 -13.21 15.74 6.08
C ILE A 616 -13.69 14.84 7.22
N TYR A 617 -14.82 14.17 7.04
CA TYR A 617 -15.42 13.33 8.07
C TYR A 617 -16.12 12.09 7.48
N GLY A 618 -16.29 11.08 8.33
CA GLY A 618 -17.13 9.93 8.05
C GLY A 618 -18.44 9.99 8.82
N VAL A 619 -19.46 9.30 8.34
CA VAL A 619 -20.72 9.08 9.04
C VAL A 619 -21.03 7.58 9.05
N ILE A 620 -21.30 7.04 10.23
CA ILE A 620 -21.67 5.63 10.43
C ILE A 620 -23.10 5.51 10.95
N SER A 621 -23.75 4.38 10.68
CA SER A 621 -25.03 4.03 11.30
C SER A 621 -24.88 3.88 12.81
N CYS A 622 -25.93 4.19 13.56
CA CYS A 622 -25.99 3.78 14.95
C CYS A 622 -26.05 2.24 15.03
N PRO A 623 -25.43 1.63 16.05
CA PRO A 623 -25.57 0.21 16.31
C PRO A 623 -27.02 -0.18 16.64
#